data_AF-A0AAT9W7R5-F1
#
_entry.id   AF-A0AAT9W7R5-F1
#
_cell.length_a   1.000
_cell.length_b   1.000
_cell.length_c   1.000
_cell.angle_alpha   90.00
_cell.angle_beta   90.00
_cell.angle_gamma   90.00
#
_symmetry.space_group_name_H-M   'P 1'
#
loop_
_entity.id
_entity.type
_entity.pdbx_description
1 polymer ?
#
loop_
_entity_poly.entity_id
_entity_poly.type
_entity_poly.pdbx_seq_one_letter_code
_entity_poly.pdbx_strand_id
1 'polypeptide(L)' 'MKGYAVILCGLMVAFNASAGRVTMSNPDQTTTANGQTLCVYSNSIYTFTYVTRSKHCPYSKTFDTSRAE' A
#
# COMPACT_ATOMS: atom_id res chain seq x y z
N MET A 1 22.29 29.60 23.41
CA MET A 1 21.82 29.09 22.10
C MET A 1 22.62 27.87 21.64
N LYS A 2 22.62 26.76 22.39
CA LYS A 2 23.37 25.55 22.02
C LYS A 2 22.64 24.23 22.29
N GLY A 3 21.40 24.31 22.82
CA GLY A 3 20.51 23.16 23.03
C GLY A 3 19.44 23.01 21.94
N TYR A 4 19.04 24.11 21.28
CA TYR A 4 18.00 24.08 20.24
C TYR A 4 18.43 23.31 18.97
N ALA A 5 19.73 23.28 18.66
CA ALA A 5 20.24 22.54 17.50
C ALA A 5 20.04 21.02 17.65
N VAL A 6 20.08 20.50 18.88
CA VAL A 6 19.93 19.07 19.16
C VAL A 6 18.46 18.64 19.08
N ILE A 7 17.54 19.54 19.48
CA ILE A 7 16.09 19.32 19.38
C ILE A 7 15.64 19.31 17.92
N LEU A 8 16.26 20.11 17.06
CA LEU A 8 15.91 20.17 15.63
C LEU A 8 16.35 18.92 14.84
N CYS A 9 17.44 18.24 15.26
CA CYS A 9 17.90 17.00 14.61
C CYS A 9 17.04 15.76 14.97
N GLY A 10 16.39 15.73 16.13
CA GLY A 10 15.58 14.58 16.58
C GLY A 10 14.25 14.42 15.83
N LEU A 11 13.76 15.46 15.17
CA LEU A 11 12.45 15.45 14.49
C LEU A 11 12.47 14.79 13.10
N MET A 12 13.66 14.49 12.57
CA MET A 12 13.87 14.04 11.18
C MET A 12 14.04 12.51 11.05
N VAL A 13 13.48 11.70 11.96
CA VAL A 13 13.70 10.23 11.97
C VAL A 13 12.54 9.43 11.34
N ALA A 14 11.48 10.06 10.82
CA ALA A 14 10.25 9.32 10.48
C ALA A 14 9.87 9.29 9.00
N PHE A 15 10.79 9.46 8.06
CA PHE A 15 10.53 9.19 6.64
C PHE A 15 11.34 7.98 6.16
N ASN A 16 11.08 6.83 6.78
CA ASN A 16 11.51 5.55 6.23
C ASN A 16 10.59 5.24 5.04
N ALA A 17 10.89 5.83 3.87
CA ALA A 17 10.31 5.37 2.62
C ALA A 17 10.91 3.99 2.31
N SER A 18 10.21 2.92 2.69
CA SER A 18 10.62 1.56 2.35
C SER A 18 10.47 1.36 0.84
N ALA A 19 11.55 1.54 0.08
CA ALA A 19 11.65 1.10 -1.31
C ALA A 19 11.46 -0.43 -1.31
N GLY A 20 10.28 -0.89 -1.71
CA GLY A 20 9.88 -2.30 -1.51
C GLY A 20 8.42 -2.48 -1.15
N ARG A 21 7.70 -1.41 -0.77
CA ARG A 21 6.26 -1.47 -0.46
C ARG A 21 5.52 -0.32 -1.12
N VAL A 22 4.37 -0.60 -1.70
CA VAL A 22 3.50 0.39 -2.35
C VAL A 22 2.10 0.29 -1.75
N THR A 23 1.56 1.42 -1.30
CA THR A 23 0.18 1.53 -0.88
C THR A 23 -0.66 2.01 -2.05
N MET A 24 -1.69 1.25 -2.39
CA MET A 24 -2.60 1.54 -3.51
C MET A 24 -4.02 1.65 -3.00
N SER A 25 -4.81 2.51 -3.64
CA SER A 25 -6.19 2.78 -3.28
C SER A 25 -7.11 2.66 -4.49
N ASN A 26 -8.42 2.66 -4.26
CA ASN A 26 -9.44 2.56 -5.31
C ASN A 26 -9.31 1.29 -6.17
N PRO A 27 -9.42 0.09 -5.56
CA PRO A 27 -9.40 -1.15 -6.33
C PRO A 27 -10.61 -1.28 -7.24
N ASP A 28 -10.39 -1.87 -8.42
CA ASP A 28 -11.45 -2.38 -9.26
C ASP A 28 -11.99 -3.68 -8.67
N GLN A 29 -13.31 -3.83 -8.61
CA GLN A 29 -13.97 -4.92 -7.90
C GLN A 29 -14.77 -5.76 -8.88
N THR A 30 -14.53 -7.07 -8.85
CA THR A 30 -15.30 -8.03 -9.65
C THR A 30 -15.70 -9.22 -8.79
N THR A 31 -16.93 -9.71 -8.92
CA THR A 31 -17.36 -10.95 -8.28
C THR A 31 -16.97 -12.14 -9.15
N THR A 32 -16.22 -13.08 -8.59
CA THR A 32 -15.84 -14.33 -9.25
C THR A 32 -16.97 -15.35 -9.18
N ALA A 33 -16.99 -16.31 -10.11
CA ALA A 33 -17.99 -17.38 -10.15
C ALA A 33 -18.05 -18.23 -8.85
N ASN A 34 -16.96 -18.28 -8.09
CA ASN A 34 -16.86 -19.00 -6.82
C ASN A 34 -17.40 -18.21 -5.61
N GLY A 35 -18.07 -17.08 -5.84
CA GLY A 35 -18.61 -16.22 -4.78
C GLY A 35 -17.53 -15.45 -4.00
N GLN A 36 -16.29 -15.41 -4.52
CA GLN A 36 -15.21 -14.58 -4.00
C GLN A 36 -15.15 -13.26 -4.73
N THR A 37 -14.66 -12.23 -4.07
CA THR A 37 -14.45 -10.90 -4.64
C THR A 37 -13.00 -10.76 -5.08
N LEU A 38 -12.80 -10.42 -6.35
CA LEU A 38 -11.54 -10.06 -6.94
C LEU A 38 -11.34 -8.55 -6.84
N CYS A 39 -10.20 -8.14 -6.29
CA CYS A 39 -9.81 -6.75 -6.11
C CYS A 39 -8.54 -6.49 -6.92
N VAL A 40 -8.61 -5.61 -7.91
CA VAL A 40 -7.46 -5.25 -8.75
C VAL A 40 -7.01 -3.84 -8.39
N TYR A 41 -5.78 -3.73 -7.88
CA TYR A 41 -5.14 -2.46 -7.57
C TYR A 41 -4.15 -2.18 -8.68
N SER A 42 -4.40 -1.16 -9.49
CA SER A 42 -3.53 -0.80 -10.62
C SER A 42 -3.10 0.66 -10.56
N ASN A 43 -1.87 0.91 -10.97
CA ASN A 43 -1.28 2.22 -11.21
C ASN A 43 -0.37 2.08 -12.44
N SER A 44 0.21 3.19 -12.93
CA SER A 44 1.05 3.24 -14.13
C SER A 44 2.22 2.25 -14.16
N ILE A 45 2.66 1.75 -12.99
CA ILE A 45 3.86 0.91 -12.84
C ILE A 45 3.56 -0.48 -12.27
N TYR A 46 2.46 -0.65 -11.52
CA TYR A 46 2.17 -1.90 -10.82
C TYR A 46 0.71 -2.28 -10.92
N THR A 47 0.45 -3.57 -11.09
CA THR A 47 -0.89 -4.15 -10.97
C THR A 47 -0.85 -5.32 -10.00
N PHE A 48 -1.62 -5.23 -8.92
CA PHE A 48 -1.75 -6.28 -7.92
C PHE A 48 -3.18 -6.79 -7.85
N THR A 49 -3.31 -8.10 -7.75
CA THR A 49 -4.59 -8.78 -7.59
C THR A 49 -4.73 -9.31 -6.17
N TYR A 50 -5.90 -9.12 -5.58
CA TYR A 50 -6.23 -9.60 -4.26
C TYR A 50 -7.59 -10.28 -4.27
N VAL A 51 -7.63 -11.57 -3.94
CA VAL A 51 -8.87 -12.33 -3.82
C VAL A 51 -9.28 -12.34 -2.36
N THR A 52 -10.53 -12.01 -2.08
CA THR A 52 -11.11 -12.05 -0.74
C THR A 52 -12.52 -12.64 -0.77
N ARG A 53 -12.94 -13.23 0.35
CA ARG A 53 -14.34 -13.68 0.53
C ARG A 53 -15.24 -12.55 1.06
N SER A 54 -14.66 -11.40 1.40
CA SER A 54 -15.42 -10.22 1.79
C SER A 54 -16.23 -9.69 0.62
N LYS A 55 -17.42 -9.14 0.90
CA LYS A 55 -18.27 -8.50 -0.11
C LYS A 55 -17.61 -7.30 -0.78
N HIS A 56 -16.73 -6.60 -0.06
CA HIS A 56 -16.04 -5.41 -0.55
C HIS A 56 -14.52 -5.52 -0.43
N CYS A 57 -13.85 -5.00 -1.44
CA CYS A 57 -12.41 -4.79 -1.44
C CYS A 57 -12.00 -3.72 -0.40
N PRO A 58 -10.88 -3.90 0.31
CA PRO A 58 -10.35 -2.84 1.16
C PRO A 58 -10.01 -1.62 0.32
N TYR A 59 -10.45 -0.43 0.73
CA TYR A 59 -10.26 0.79 -0.05
C TYR A 59 -8.78 1.06 -0.36
N SER A 60 -7.90 0.81 0.61
CA SER A 60 -6.46 0.95 0.47
C SER A 60 -5.75 -0.30 0.96
N LYS A 61 -4.70 -0.70 0.27
CA LYS A 61 -3.90 -1.88 0.61
C LYS A 61 -2.43 -1.68 0.23
N THR A 62 -1.55 -2.09 1.14
CA THR A 62 -0.10 -2.07 0.91
C THR A 62 0.35 -3.42 0.37
N PHE A 63 1.12 -3.38 -0.72
CA PHE A 63 1.73 -4.52 -1.37
C PHE A 63 3.24 -4.40 -1.30
N ASP A 64 3.93 -5.53 -1.15
CA ASP A 64 5.38 -5.57 -1.29
C ASP A 64 5.75 -5.65 -2.78
N THR A 65 6.45 -4.64 -3.29
CA THR A 65 6.88 -4.55 -4.69
C THR A 65 7.99 -5.53 -5.03
N SER A 66 8.70 -6.06 -4.03
CA SER A 66 9.67 -7.16 -4.18
C SER A 66 9.02 -8.44 -4.72
N ARG A 67 7.69 -8.54 -4.62
CA ARG A 67 6.87 -9.68 -5.04
C ARG A 67 6.02 -9.35 -6.27
N ALA A 68 6.25 -8.19 -6.90
CA ALA A 68 5.75 -7.91 -8.23
C ALA A 68 6.71 -8.57 -9.23
N GLU A 69 6.31 -9.74 -9.73
CA GLU A 69 7.00 -10.50 -10.77
C GLU A 69 6.55 -10.08 -12.17
#